data_AF-A0A017SL28-F1
#
_entry.id   AF-A0A017SL28-F1
#
_cell.length_a   1.000
_cell.length_b   1.000
_cell.length_c   1.000
_cell.angle_alpha   90.00
_cell.angle_beta   90.00
_cell.angle_gamma   90.00
#
_symmetry.space_group_name_H-M   'P 1'
#
loop_
_entity.id
_entity.type
_entity.pdbx_description
1 polymer ?
#
loop_
_entity_poly.entity_id
_entity_poly.type
_entity_poly.pdbx_seq_one_letter_code
_entity_poly.pdbx_strand_id
1 'polypeptide(L)'
;MSQGGGMVCGPPACHLRGAPTRYQPISLGVERYGSAKGRYSHYLHAQYSEAIVAMLACARIGAIHSAVFAGFPVPALRGRIEDVCSKIALIVDESVSGGKAIPMRRIVDEALSMYDKDHLVQCLVLKRTGSPIPSPPGGSDHWWHGESAQWPNYIAPEPMDSEDPLYLLYISGSMGKPKGLLHSMTGYLLNLHPSDTMFCAGDVGWIAGNSYLVHVPLYE
;
A
#
# COMPACT_ATOMS: atom_id res chain seq x y z
N MET A 1 14.02 43.47 -9.17
CA MET A 1 12.90 42.56 -9.52
C MET A 1 13.23 41.18 -8.97
N SER A 2 12.95 40.94 -7.68
CA SER A 2 13.00 39.60 -7.10
C SER A 2 11.60 39.02 -7.14
N GLN A 3 11.41 37.90 -7.85
CA GLN A 3 10.17 37.13 -7.74
C GLN A 3 10.22 36.34 -6.43
N GLY A 4 9.33 36.68 -5.51
CA GLY A 4 9.13 35.94 -4.27
C GLY A 4 8.55 34.56 -4.58
N GLY A 5 9.35 33.51 -4.35
CA GLY A 5 8.88 32.13 -4.33
C GLY A 5 7.94 31.94 -3.14
N GLY A 6 6.64 31.92 -3.41
CA GLY A 6 5.62 31.56 -2.43
C GLY A 6 5.84 30.12 -1.97
N MET A 7 6.19 29.97 -0.70
CA MET A 7 6.24 28.69 -0.01
C MET A 7 4.82 28.11 0.02
N VAL A 8 4.56 27.13 -0.84
CA VAL A 8 3.32 26.37 -0.82
C VAL A 8 3.34 25.53 0.45
N CYS A 9 2.59 25.94 1.46
CA CYS A 9 2.35 25.14 2.65
C CYS A 9 1.73 23.81 2.22
N GLY A 10 2.45 22.71 2.46
CA GLY A 10 1.90 21.36 2.31
C GLY A 10 0.68 21.14 3.22
N PRO A 11 -0.11 20.08 2.97
CA PRO A 11 -1.26 19.75 3.83
C PRO A 11 -0.83 19.61 5.29
N PRO A 12 -1.70 19.95 6.26
CA PRO A 12 -1.37 19.86 7.68
C PRO A 12 -0.93 18.45 8.04
N ALA A 13 0.05 18.33 8.94
CA ALA A 13 0.54 17.05 9.43
C ALA A 13 -0.62 16.26 10.05
N CYS A 14 -1.13 15.25 9.33
CA CYS A 14 -2.19 14.38 9.82
C CYS A 14 -1.66 13.56 10.99
N HIS A 15 -2.01 13.96 12.22
CA HIS A 15 -1.70 13.17 13.40
C HIS A 15 -2.69 12.02 13.47
N LEU A 16 -2.24 10.82 13.11
CA LEU A 16 -3.05 9.59 13.24
C LEU A 16 -3.14 9.15 14.70
N ARG A 17 -3.69 9.98 15.59
CA ARG A 17 -4.05 9.52 16.94
C ARG A 17 -5.18 8.49 16.79
N GLY A 18 -4.93 7.24 17.19
CA GLY A 18 -5.88 6.13 17.01
C GLY A 18 -5.78 5.38 15.67
N ALA A 19 -4.70 5.56 14.89
CA ALA A 19 -4.38 4.74 13.71
C ALA A 19 -4.50 3.20 13.91
N PRO A 20 -4.21 2.61 15.10
CA PRO A 20 -4.21 1.15 15.27
C PRO A 20 -5.56 0.45 15.06
N THR A 21 -6.66 1.18 14.89
CA THR A 21 -7.98 0.59 14.60
C THR A 21 -8.45 0.80 13.17
N ARG A 22 -7.91 1.79 12.45
CA ARG A 22 -8.37 2.14 11.10
C ARG A 22 -8.08 1.08 10.05
N TYR A 23 -7.08 0.23 10.29
CA TYR A 23 -6.75 -0.87 9.38
C TYR A 23 -7.68 -2.07 9.53
N GLN A 24 -8.36 -2.23 10.66
CA GLN A 24 -9.12 -3.44 10.98
C GLN A 24 -10.36 -3.62 10.09
N PRO A 25 -11.16 -2.58 9.81
CA PRO A 25 -12.22 -2.68 8.80
C PRO A 25 -11.70 -3.01 7.40
N ILE A 26 -10.48 -2.55 7.09
CA ILE A 26 -9.84 -2.78 5.78
C ILE A 26 -9.33 -4.21 5.66
N SER A 27 -8.80 -4.80 6.74
CA SER A 27 -8.44 -6.22 6.80
C SER A 27 -9.58 -7.11 6.35
N LEU A 28 -10.79 -6.88 6.86
CA LEU A 28 -11.99 -7.65 6.48
C LEU A 28 -12.42 -7.42 5.03
N GLY A 29 -12.29 -6.19 4.53
CA GLY A 29 -12.50 -5.91 3.10
C GLY A 29 -11.51 -6.68 2.24
N VAL A 30 -10.22 -6.60 2.54
CA VAL A 30 -9.15 -7.30 1.81
C VAL A 30 -9.34 -8.81 1.85
N GLU A 31 -9.76 -9.37 2.98
CA GLU A 31 -10.10 -10.78 3.15
C GLU A 31 -11.30 -11.20 2.30
N ARG A 32 -12.40 -10.43 2.33
CA ARG A 32 -13.60 -10.66 1.50
C ARG A 32 -13.28 -10.77 0.01
N TYR A 33 -12.30 -10.03 -0.47
CA TYR A 33 -11.88 -10.02 -1.88
C TYR A 33 -10.84 -11.11 -2.21
N GLY A 34 -10.66 -12.09 -1.33
CA GLY A 34 -9.92 -13.32 -1.60
C GLY A 34 -8.46 -13.30 -1.18
N SER A 35 -8.05 -12.30 -0.38
CA SER A 35 -6.78 -12.34 0.35
C SER A 35 -6.94 -13.14 1.64
N ALA A 36 -5.85 -13.76 2.10
CA ALA A 36 -5.81 -14.59 3.30
C ALA A 36 -4.34 -14.86 3.66
N LYS A 37 -4.10 -15.60 4.75
CA LYS A 37 -2.76 -16.08 5.11
C LYS A 37 -2.03 -16.69 3.91
N GLY A 38 -0.83 -16.17 3.61
CA GLY A 38 0.02 -16.63 2.51
C GLY A 38 -0.42 -16.19 1.10
N ARG A 39 -1.48 -15.38 0.96
CA ARG A 39 -1.86 -14.75 -0.32
C ARG A 39 -1.20 -13.37 -0.46
N TYR A 40 -0.79 -13.05 -1.68
CA TYR A 40 -0.22 -11.74 -1.99
C TYR A 40 -1.30 -10.68 -2.19
N SER A 41 -1.06 -9.48 -1.67
CA SER A 41 -1.87 -8.27 -1.88
C SER A 41 -0.96 -7.15 -2.35
N HIS A 42 -1.30 -6.48 -3.46
CA HIS A 42 -0.53 -5.31 -3.88
C HIS A 42 -1.06 -4.05 -3.24
N TYR A 43 -0.15 -3.14 -2.91
CA TYR A 43 -0.52 -1.77 -2.62
C TYR A 43 0.29 -0.83 -3.51
N LEU A 44 -0.43 0.10 -4.11
CA LEU A 44 0.07 1.02 -5.11
C LEU A 44 -0.17 2.42 -4.58
N HIS A 45 0.81 2.95 -3.85
CA HIS A 45 0.64 4.23 -3.16
C HIS A 45 1.97 4.93 -2.91
N ALA A 46 1.93 6.26 -2.79
CA ALA A 46 3.05 7.07 -2.31
C ALA A 46 2.90 7.35 -0.80
N GLN A 47 3.94 7.94 -0.20
CA GLN A 47 4.06 8.39 1.20
C GLN A 47 2.79 9.02 1.83
N TYR A 48 1.85 8.20 2.30
CA TYR A 48 0.72 8.68 3.09
C TYR A 48 0.33 7.68 4.18
N SER A 49 -0.41 8.20 5.15
CA SER A 49 -1.00 7.47 6.28
C SER A 49 -1.74 6.20 5.87
N GLU A 50 -2.45 6.22 4.75
CA GLU A 50 -3.27 5.10 4.29
C GLU A 50 -2.44 3.95 3.73
N ALA A 51 -1.19 4.21 3.29
CA ALA A 51 -0.27 3.14 2.94
C ALA A 51 0.08 2.30 4.19
N ILE A 52 0.31 2.96 5.32
CA ILE A 52 0.58 2.30 6.61
C ILE A 52 -0.63 1.46 7.00
N VAL A 53 -1.84 2.03 6.88
CA VAL A 53 -3.10 1.33 7.15
C VAL A 53 -3.25 0.09 6.27
N ALA A 54 -2.94 0.19 4.96
CA ALA A 54 -3.00 -0.93 4.02
C ALA A 54 -2.01 -2.06 4.39
N MET A 55 -0.76 -1.72 4.73
CA MET A 55 0.25 -2.71 5.11
C MET A 55 -0.14 -3.45 6.39
N LEU A 56 -0.56 -2.71 7.41
CA LEU A 56 -1.02 -3.29 8.68
C LEU A 56 -2.29 -4.13 8.47
N ALA A 57 -3.19 -3.70 7.57
CA ALA A 57 -4.39 -4.47 7.26
C ALA A 57 -4.06 -5.84 6.66
N CYS A 58 -3.06 -5.91 5.77
CA CYS A 58 -2.57 -7.17 5.19
C CYS A 58 -1.88 -8.03 6.24
N ALA A 59 -0.95 -7.44 7.02
CA ALA A 59 -0.24 -8.16 8.08
C ALA A 59 -1.19 -8.76 9.12
N ARG A 60 -2.28 -8.05 9.44
CA ARG A 60 -3.30 -8.48 10.41
C ARG A 60 -3.97 -9.81 10.05
N ILE A 61 -4.15 -10.08 8.76
CA ILE A 61 -4.79 -11.30 8.23
C ILE A 61 -3.78 -12.31 7.67
N GLY A 62 -2.48 -12.08 7.91
CA GLY A 62 -1.39 -12.92 7.39
C GLY A 62 -1.18 -12.81 5.88
N ALA A 63 -1.77 -11.80 5.22
CA ALA A 63 -1.55 -11.56 3.80
C ALA A 63 -0.20 -10.90 3.55
N ILE A 64 0.46 -11.31 2.47
CA ILE A 64 1.79 -10.83 2.10
C ILE A 64 1.60 -9.57 1.27
N HIS A 65 1.91 -8.40 1.83
CA HIS A 65 1.78 -7.16 1.07
C HIS A 65 2.98 -6.96 0.12
N SER A 66 2.74 -6.42 -1.07
CA SER A 66 3.79 -6.05 -2.01
C SER A 66 3.69 -4.58 -2.40
N ALA A 67 4.72 -3.85 -1.98
CA ALA A 67 4.88 -2.43 -2.18
C ALA A 67 5.24 -2.10 -3.61
N VAL A 68 4.51 -1.19 -4.23
CA VAL A 68 4.94 -0.62 -5.51
C VAL A 68 4.86 0.90 -5.43
N PHE A 69 6.00 1.53 -5.67
CA PHE A 69 6.11 2.98 -5.74
C PHE A 69 5.18 3.53 -6.82
N ALA A 70 4.39 4.55 -6.47
CA ALA A 70 3.40 5.18 -7.35
C ALA A 70 3.97 5.73 -8.67
N GLY A 71 5.27 6.03 -8.72
CA GLY A 71 5.93 6.54 -9.92
C GLY A 71 6.46 5.48 -10.89
N PHE A 72 6.20 4.18 -10.66
CA PHE A 72 6.64 3.15 -11.59
C PHE A 72 5.86 3.22 -12.93
N PRO A 73 6.53 2.97 -14.07
CA PRO A 73 5.85 2.90 -15.36
C PRO A 73 4.98 1.65 -15.47
N VAL A 74 3.96 1.72 -16.32
CA VAL A 74 2.95 0.65 -16.52
C VAL A 74 3.56 -0.75 -16.71
N PRO A 75 4.60 -0.97 -17.57
CA PRO A 75 5.17 -2.30 -17.75
C PRO A 75 5.85 -2.85 -16.49
N ALA A 76 6.45 -1.96 -15.68
CA ALA A 76 7.11 -2.33 -14.44
C ALA A 76 6.09 -2.68 -13.35
N LEU A 77 4.95 -1.99 -13.31
CA LEU A 77 3.82 -2.33 -12.45
C LEU A 77 3.24 -3.69 -12.84
N ARG A 78 2.93 -3.87 -14.13
CA ARG A 78 2.35 -5.10 -14.67
C ARG A 78 3.19 -6.32 -14.31
N GLY A 79 4.49 -6.27 -14.57
CA GLY A 79 5.37 -7.41 -14.32
C GLY A 79 5.43 -7.85 -12.85
N ARG A 80 5.12 -6.96 -11.90
CA ARG A 80 5.01 -7.29 -10.47
C ARG A 80 3.64 -7.90 -10.14
N ILE A 81 2.57 -7.32 -10.70
CA ILE A 81 1.21 -7.87 -10.55
C ILE A 81 1.14 -9.31 -11.08
N GLU A 82 1.76 -9.54 -12.23
CA GLU A 82 1.88 -10.87 -12.87
C GLU A 82 2.69 -11.86 -12.05
N ASP A 83 3.80 -11.42 -11.44
CA ASP A 83 4.74 -12.33 -10.77
C ASP A 83 4.17 -12.95 -9.49
N VAL A 84 3.37 -12.22 -8.72
CA VAL A 84 2.75 -12.76 -7.49
C VAL A 84 1.34 -13.29 -7.67
N CYS A 85 0.75 -13.16 -8.86
CA CYS A 85 -0.64 -13.54 -9.13
C CYS A 85 -1.63 -13.00 -8.06
N SER A 86 -1.51 -11.71 -7.71
CA SER A 86 -2.36 -11.12 -6.67
C SER A 86 -3.81 -11.05 -7.11
N LYS A 87 -4.74 -11.24 -6.17
CA LYS A 87 -6.19 -11.08 -6.40
C LYS A 87 -6.71 -9.67 -6.10
N ILE A 88 -5.91 -8.87 -5.38
CA ILE A 88 -6.33 -7.55 -4.93
C ILE A 88 -5.20 -6.50 -5.08
N ALA A 89 -5.57 -5.29 -5.43
CA ALA A 89 -4.73 -4.11 -5.42
C ALA A 89 -5.38 -2.97 -4.61
N LEU A 90 -4.65 -2.42 -3.65
CA LEU A 90 -5.07 -1.26 -2.86
C LEU A 90 -4.45 -0.02 -3.48
N ILE A 91 -5.27 0.91 -3.97
CA ILE A 91 -4.82 2.04 -4.80
C ILE A 91 -5.49 3.34 -4.36
N VAL A 92 -4.98 4.49 -4.84
CA VAL A 92 -5.73 5.76 -4.82
C VAL A 92 -6.27 6.11 -6.20
N ASP A 93 -7.26 7.01 -6.23
CA ASP A 93 -7.69 7.69 -7.45
C ASP A 93 -6.51 8.43 -8.12
N GLU A 94 -5.81 9.27 -7.35
CA GLU A 94 -4.69 10.09 -7.79
C GLU A 94 -3.71 10.32 -6.63
N SER A 95 -2.42 10.17 -6.90
CA SER A 95 -1.35 10.46 -5.95
C SER A 95 -0.71 11.82 -6.27
N VAL A 96 -0.27 12.58 -5.27
CA VAL A 96 0.36 13.89 -5.47
C VAL A 96 1.75 13.93 -4.84
N SER A 97 2.79 13.91 -5.65
CA SER A 97 4.18 13.95 -5.19
C SER A 97 4.92 15.14 -5.80
N GLY A 98 5.56 15.96 -4.96
CA GLY A 98 6.27 17.17 -5.40
C GLY A 98 5.39 18.16 -6.19
N GLY A 99 4.10 18.21 -5.86
CA GLY A 99 3.11 19.05 -6.56
C GLY A 99 2.62 18.49 -7.90
N LYS A 100 3.11 17.31 -8.33
CA LYS A 100 2.66 16.64 -9.56
C LYS A 100 1.62 15.59 -9.24
N ALA A 101 0.50 15.64 -9.96
CA ALA A 101 -0.54 14.61 -9.92
C ALA A 101 -0.11 13.39 -10.73
N ILE A 102 -0.30 12.21 -10.16
CA ILE A 102 -0.04 10.90 -10.74
C ILE A 102 -1.39 10.17 -10.78
N PRO A 103 -1.98 9.95 -11.97
CA PRO A 103 -3.32 9.37 -12.11
C PRO A 103 -3.27 7.85 -11.87
N MET A 104 -3.17 7.45 -10.61
CA MET A 104 -2.92 6.07 -10.19
C MET A 104 -3.95 5.09 -10.75
N ARG A 105 -5.25 5.43 -10.70
CA ARG A 105 -6.29 4.58 -11.26
C ARG A 105 -6.07 4.28 -12.75
N ARG A 106 -5.67 5.29 -13.54
CA ARG A 106 -5.40 5.12 -14.97
C ARG A 106 -4.21 4.20 -15.23
N ILE A 107 -3.12 4.38 -14.46
CA ILE A 107 -1.90 3.55 -14.57
C ILE A 107 -2.24 2.09 -14.27
N VAL A 108 -3.09 1.85 -13.26
CA VAL A 108 -3.54 0.52 -12.86
C VAL A 108 -4.44 -0.12 -13.91
N ASP A 109 -5.45 0.60 -14.40
CA ASP A 109 -6.33 0.12 -15.47
C ASP A 109 -5.53 -0.26 -16.72
N GLU A 110 -4.54 0.55 -17.09
CA GLU A 110 -3.66 0.27 -18.22
C GLU A 110 -2.81 -0.99 -17.98
N ALA A 111 -2.23 -1.14 -16.80
CA ALA A 111 -1.45 -2.33 -16.43
C ALA A 111 -2.31 -3.60 -16.43
N LEU A 112 -3.55 -3.53 -15.93
CA LEU A 112 -4.48 -4.66 -15.87
C LEU A 112 -5.10 -4.98 -17.24
N SER A 113 -5.28 -4.01 -18.14
CA SER A 113 -5.80 -4.25 -19.49
C SER A 113 -4.90 -5.14 -20.36
N MET A 114 -3.63 -5.24 -19.99
CA MET A 114 -2.62 -6.07 -20.67
C MET A 114 -2.52 -7.49 -20.07
N TYR A 115 -3.26 -7.78 -19.00
CA TYR A 115 -3.28 -9.08 -18.33
C TYR A 115 -4.21 -10.05 -19.07
N ASP A 116 -3.93 -11.35 -18.99
CA ASP A 116 -4.85 -12.38 -19.48
C ASP A 116 -6.18 -12.37 -18.68
N LYS A 117 -7.31 -12.63 -19.36
CA LYS A 117 -8.66 -12.36 -18.82
C LYS A 117 -9.06 -13.23 -17.63
N ASP A 118 -8.32 -14.30 -17.36
CA ASP A 118 -8.61 -15.26 -16.30
C ASP A 118 -8.10 -14.81 -14.92
N HIS A 119 -7.29 -13.74 -14.85
CA HIS A 119 -6.71 -13.25 -13.60
C HIS A 119 -7.31 -11.90 -13.22
N LEU A 120 -8.49 -11.95 -12.61
CA LEU A 120 -9.19 -10.77 -12.18
C LEU A 120 -8.57 -10.20 -10.89
N VAL A 121 -7.95 -9.04 -11.00
CA VAL A 121 -7.45 -8.25 -9.86
C VAL A 121 -8.52 -7.24 -9.46
N GLN A 122 -9.05 -7.38 -8.25
CA GLN A 122 -10.01 -6.43 -7.68
C GLN A 122 -9.28 -5.21 -7.13
N CYS A 123 -9.76 -4.01 -7.40
CA CYS A 123 -9.14 -2.79 -6.87
C CYS A 123 -9.94 -2.21 -5.71
N LEU A 124 -9.30 -2.01 -4.55
CA LEU A 124 -9.82 -1.21 -3.45
C LEU A 124 -9.27 0.22 -3.58
N VAL A 125 -10.13 1.15 -4.01
CA VAL A 125 -9.74 2.50 -4.39
C VAL A 125 -10.03 3.49 -3.26
N LEU A 126 -9.01 4.19 -2.80
CA LEU A 126 -9.12 5.32 -1.88
C LEU A 126 -9.30 6.62 -2.66
N LYS A 127 -10.31 7.41 -2.30
CA LYS A 127 -10.55 8.74 -2.86
C LYS A 127 -9.64 9.76 -2.17
N ARG A 128 -8.51 10.12 -2.79
CA ARG A 128 -7.49 11.01 -2.22
C ARG A 128 -7.61 12.45 -2.69
N THR A 129 -7.79 12.69 -3.98
CA THR A 129 -7.98 14.04 -4.53
C THR A 129 -9.40 14.25 -5.03
N GLY A 130 -10.13 13.18 -5.33
CA GLY A 130 -11.45 13.24 -5.97
C GLY A 130 -11.37 13.60 -7.45
N SER A 131 -10.18 13.53 -8.06
CA SER A 131 -9.99 13.68 -9.50
C SER A 131 -10.87 12.68 -10.26
N PRO A 132 -11.47 13.07 -11.40
CA PRO A 132 -12.25 12.15 -12.21
C PRO A 132 -11.41 10.94 -12.63
N ILE A 133 -11.89 9.74 -12.33
CA ILE A 133 -11.23 8.50 -12.70
C ILE A 133 -11.94 7.83 -13.89
N PRO A 134 -11.21 7.11 -14.76
CA PRO A 134 -11.77 6.50 -15.97
C PRO A 134 -12.92 5.54 -15.71
N SER A 135 -12.81 4.74 -14.65
CA SER A 135 -13.82 3.80 -14.21
C SER A 135 -14.04 3.97 -12.71
N PRO A 136 -15.18 4.53 -12.28
CA PRO A 136 -15.57 4.51 -10.88
C PRO A 136 -15.69 3.06 -10.37
N PRO A 137 -15.23 2.76 -9.16
CA PRO A 137 -15.46 1.48 -8.51
C PRO A 137 -16.92 1.03 -8.57
N GLY A 138 -17.12 -0.16 -9.12
CA GLY A 138 -18.39 -0.85 -9.32
C GLY A 138 -18.12 -2.20 -10.00
N GLY A 139 -18.99 -3.19 -9.78
CA GLY A 139 -18.72 -4.55 -10.22
C GLY A 139 -17.65 -5.22 -9.34
N SER A 140 -16.43 -5.38 -9.87
CA SER A 140 -15.29 -6.02 -9.19
C SER A 140 -14.40 -5.07 -8.36
N ASP A 141 -14.57 -3.77 -8.53
CA ASP A 141 -13.78 -2.76 -7.82
C ASP A 141 -14.62 -2.08 -6.73
N HIS A 142 -13.95 -1.67 -5.65
CA HIS A 142 -14.62 -1.18 -4.44
C HIS A 142 -14.01 0.12 -3.93
N TRP A 143 -14.86 0.99 -3.38
CA TRP A 143 -14.41 2.19 -2.68
C TRP A 143 -13.94 1.85 -1.26
N TRP A 144 -12.72 2.25 -0.92
CA TRP A 144 -12.12 2.07 0.41
C TRP A 144 -13.05 2.53 1.54
N HIS A 145 -13.59 3.75 1.43
CA HIS A 145 -14.43 4.34 2.46
C HIS A 145 -15.77 3.60 2.62
N GLY A 146 -16.32 3.09 1.52
CA GLY A 146 -17.53 2.27 1.52
C GLY A 146 -17.29 0.93 2.21
N GLU A 147 -16.16 0.28 1.94
CA GLU A 147 -15.78 -0.97 2.60
C GLU A 147 -15.51 -0.77 4.08
N SER A 148 -14.73 0.24 4.46
CA SER A 148 -14.41 0.50 5.87
C SER A 148 -15.64 0.77 6.74
N ALA A 149 -16.72 1.30 6.15
CA ALA A 149 -17.94 1.62 6.90
C ALA A 149 -18.83 0.39 7.14
N GLN A 150 -18.63 -0.71 6.40
CA GLN A 150 -19.43 -1.93 6.51
C GLN A 150 -18.94 -2.88 7.61
N TRP A 151 -17.69 -2.72 8.06
CA TRP A 151 -17.01 -3.68 8.92
C TRP A 151 -16.82 -3.16 10.35
N PRO A 152 -16.78 -4.06 11.35
CA PRO A 152 -16.45 -3.67 12.72
C PRO A 152 -15.03 -3.11 12.81
N ASN A 153 -14.81 -2.26 13.82
CA ASN A 153 -13.50 -1.70 14.12
C ASN A 153 -12.55 -2.69 14.84
N TYR A 154 -12.96 -3.96 14.96
CA TYR A 154 -12.15 -5.01 15.56
C TYR A 154 -12.16 -6.30 14.74
N ILE A 155 -10.98 -6.84 14.49
CA ILE A 155 -10.76 -8.20 13.98
C ILE A 155 -9.61 -8.83 14.79
N ALA A 156 -9.72 -10.12 15.14
CA ALA A 156 -8.62 -10.86 15.76
C ALA A 156 -7.39 -10.92 14.81
N PRO A 157 -6.14 -10.89 15.32
CA PRO A 157 -4.98 -11.14 14.48
C PRO A 157 -4.97 -12.60 14.02
N GLU A 158 -4.58 -12.82 12.78
CA GLU A 158 -4.22 -14.14 12.30
C GLU A 158 -2.92 -14.60 13.01
N PRO A 159 -2.87 -15.82 13.59
CA PRO A 159 -1.64 -16.37 14.14
C PRO A 159 -0.58 -16.61 13.06
N MET A 160 0.62 -16.08 13.26
CA MET A 160 1.75 -16.17 12.33
C MET A 160 2.98 -16.75 13.01
N ASP A 161 3.72 -17.60 12.30
CA ASP A 161 5.04 -18.06 12.72
C ASP A 161 6.10 -16.98 12.45
N SER A 162 7.24 -17.07 13.14
CA SER A 162 8.33 -16.07 12.99
C SER A 162 8.87 -16.00 11.56
N GLU A 163 8.86 -17.13 10.86
CA GLU A 163 9.34 -17.29 9.49
C GLU A 163 8.25 -17.12 8.43
N ASP A 164 6.99 -16.91 8.85
CA ASP A 164 5.93 -16.63 7.88
C ASP A 164 6.25 -15.33 7.12
N PRO A 165 5.93 -15.26 5.83
CA PRO A 165 6.17 -14.06 5.02
C PRO A 165 5.28 -12.90 5.43
N LEU A 166 5.88 -11.74 5.67
CA LEU A 166 5.21 -10.48 5.97
C LEU A 166 4.99 -9.64 4.70
N TYR A 167 6.05 -9.48 3.89
CA TYR A 167 5.96 -8.67 2.69
C TYR A 167 6.95 -9.09 1.60
N LEU A 168 6.61 -8.71 0.37
CA LEU A 168 7.46 -8.88 -0.81
C LEU A 168 7.84 -7.52 -1.39
N LEU A 169 9.14 -7.22 -1.46
CA LEU A 169 9.64 -5.98 -2.03
C LEU A 169 10.49 -6.24 -3.28
N TYR A 170 10.11 -5.64 -4.39
CA TYR A 170 10.83 -5.80 -5.66
C TYR A 170 12.02 -4.84 -5.77
N ILE A 171 13.19 -5.40 -6.07
CA ILE A 171 14.39 -4.63 -6.38
C ILE A 171 14.73 -4.71 -7.87
N SER A 172 15.27 -3.62 -8.42
CA SER A 172 15.83 -3.60 -9.78
C SER A 172 17.12 -4.42 -9.80
N GLY A 173 17.09 -5.57 -10.46
CA GLY A 173 18.30 -6.31 -10.80
C GLY A 173 19.03 -5.68 -11.99
N SER A 174 20.35 -5.85 -12.06
CA SER A 174 21.18 -5.37 -13.17
C SER A 174 20.87 -6.05 -14.51
N MET A 175 20.26 -7.25 -14.50
CA MET A 175 19.90 -8.04 -15.67
C MET A 175 18.60 -8.82 -15.38
N GLY A 176 17.53 -8.60 -16.15
CA GLY A 176 16.31 -9.44 -16.15
C GLY A 176 15.09 -8.92 -15.38
N LYS A 177 14.11 -9.82 -15.16
CA LYS A 177 12.85 -9.55 -14.42
C LYS A 177 13.16 -9.08 -13.00
N PRO A 178 12.42 -8.09 -12.43
CA PRO A 178 12.60 -7.65 -11.05
C PRO A 178 12.57 -8.83 -10.07
N LYS A 179 13.48 -8.84 -9.10
CA LYS A 179 13.53 -9.89 -8.07
C LYS A 179 12.71 -9.46 -6.86
N GLY A 180 11.73 -10.26 -6.48
CA GLY A 180 10.96 -10.08 -5.25
C GLY A 180 11.75 -10.59 -4.05
N LEU A 181 12.12 -9.70 -3.13
CA LEU A 181 12.71 -10.04 -1.85
C LEU A 181 11.61 -10.26 -0.82
N LEU A 182 11.53 -11.48 -0.31
CA LEU A 182 10.57 -11.87 0.71
C LEU A 182 11.17 -11.61 2.09
N HIS A 183 10.42 -10.93 2.95
CA HIS A 183 10.79 -10.67 4.34
C HIS A 183 9.80 -11.39 5.26
N SER A 184 10.31 -12.07 6.29
CA SER A 184 9.50 -12.74 7.30
C SER A 184 9.01 -11.78 8.39
N MET A 185 8.12 -12.25 9.26
CA MET A 185 7.51 -11.47 10.35
C MET A 185 8.54 -10.94 11.36
N THR A 186 9.63 -11.66 11.60
CA THR A 186 10.63 -11.34 12.65
C THR A 186 11.97 -10.94 12.03
N GLY A 187 12.67 -9.98 12.62
CA GLY A 187 14.04 -9.63 12.22
C GLY A 187 14.40 -8.14 12.28
N TYR A 188 13.43 -7.26 12.52
CA TYR A 188 13.68 -5.83 12.69
C TYR A 188 13.97 -5.52 14.16
N LEU A 189 15.24 -5.37 14.51
CA LEU A 189 15.67 -4.91 15.83
C LEU A 189 16.12 -3.46 15.73
N LEU A 190 15.36 -2.55 16.32
CA LEU A 190 15.79 -1.18 16.58
C LEU A 190 15.44 -0.84 18.03
N ASN A 191 16.39 -0.27 18.76
CA ASN A 191 16.17 0.15 20.15
C ASN A 191 15.61 1.57 20.15
N LEU A 192 14.30 1.70 19.98
CA LEU A 192 13.58 2.97 20.09
C LEU A 192 13.03 3.11 21.51
N HIS A 193 13.12 4.30 22.09
CA HIS A 193 12.47 4.57 23.36
C HIS A 193 11.02 5.03 23.11
N PRO A 194 10.03 4.72 23.97
CA PRO A 194 8.63 5.14 23.77
C PRO A 194 8.40 6.66 23.64
N SER A 195 9.36 7.47 24.08
CA SER A 195 9.35 8.93 23.97
C SER A 195 9.94 9.44 22.65
N ASP A 196 10.57 8.58 21.86
CA ASP A 196 11.26 8.98 20.64
C ASP A 196 10.27 9.30 19.53
N THR A 197 10.59 10.33 18.75
CA THR A 197 9.87 10.65 17.52
C THR A 197 10.76 10.29 16.34
N MET A 198 10.35 9.27 15.59
CA MET A 198 11.08 8.84 14.41
C MET A 198 10.56 9.57 13.16
N PHE A 199 11.49 10.05 12.33
CA PHE A 199 11.18 10.61 11.03
C PHE A 199 11.94 9.86 9.94
N CYS A 200 11.21 9.28 8.99
CA CYS A 200 11.77 8.68 7.79
C CYS A 200 11.27 9.44 6.57
N ALA A 201 12.19 10.02 5.80
CA ALA A 201 11.87 10.65 4.51
C ALA A 201 11.74 9.64 3.35
N GLY A 202 11.97 8.34 3.63
CA GLY A 202 11.87 7.26 2.65
C GLY A 202 10.42 7.00 2.23
N ASP A 203 10.22 6.53 1.01
CA ASP A 203 8.89 6.14 0.51
C ASP A 203 8.62 4.66 0.82
N VAL A 204 7.36 4.36 1.11
CA VAL A 204 6.83 3.02 1.43
C VAL A 204 7.06 1.99 0.33
N GLY A 205 7.25 2.41 -0.92
CA GLY A 205 7.64 1.55 -2.04
C GLY A 205 9.09 1.08 -2.00
N TRP A 206 9.87 1.51 -1.01
CA TRP A 206 11.27 1.13 -0.82
C TRP A 206 11.50 0.48 0.55
N ILE A 207 12.66 -0.18 0.69
CA ILE A 207 13.04 -0.86 1.92
C ILE A 207 13.10 0.10 3.11
N ALA A 208 13.56 1.33 2.89
CA ALA A 208 13.64 2.34 3.95
C ALA A 208 12.25 2.68 4.51
N GLY A 209 11.24 2.88 3.66
CA GLY A 209 9.88 3.15 4.12
C GLY A 209 9.24 1.94 4.80
N ASN A 210 9.36 0.73 4.23
CA ASN A 210 8.81 -0.48 4.86
C ASN A 210 9.37 -0.67 6.27
N SER A 211 10.70 -0.64 6.41
CA SER A 211 11.34 -0.87 7.69
C SER A 211 11.12 0.30 8.65
N TYR A 212 11.45 1.52 8.24
CA TYR A 212 11.65 2.64 9.16
C TYR A 212 10.47 3.61 9.26
N LEU A 213 9.48 3.52 8.37
CA LEU A 213 8.24 4.29 8.47
C LEU A 213 7.08 3.47 9.02
N VAL A 214 7.07 2.15 8.77
CA VAL A 214 5.93 1.27 9.11
C VAL A 214 6.31 0.28 10.19
N HIS A 215 7.16 -0.70 9.89
CA HIS A 215 7.29 -1.88 10.77
C HIS A 215 8.06 -1.60 12.05
N VAL A 216 9.22 -0.95 11.97
CA VAL A 216 10.04 -0.67 13.16
C VAL A 216 9.32 0.25 14.17
N PRO A 217 8.73 1.39 13.78
CA PRO A 217 8.12 2.30 14.76
C PRO A 217 6.79 1.82 15.33
N LEU A 218 6.14 0.84 14.70
CA LEU A 218 4.81 0.34 15.06
C LEU A 218 4.83 -1.12 15.55
N TYR A 219 6.00 -1.69 15.78
CA TYR A 219 6.16 -3.03 16.32
C TYR A 219 5.87 -3.09 17.83
N GLU A 220 6.04 -1.98 18.55
CA GLU A 220 5.73 -1.87 19.99
C GLU A 220 4.27 -1.51 20.29
#